data_AF-A0A9N9NV72-F1
#
_entry.id   AF-A0A9N9NV72-F1
#
_cell.length_a   1.000
_cell.length_b   1.000
_cell.length_c   1.000
_cell.angle_alpha   90.00
_cell.angle_beta   90.00
_cell.angle_gamma   90.00
#
_symmetry.space_group_name_H-M   'P 1'
#
loop_
_entity.id
_entity.type
_entity.pdbx_description
1 polymer ?
#
loop_
_entity_poly.entity_id
_entity_poly.type
_entity_poly.pdbx_seq_one_letter_code
_entity_poly.pdbx_strand_id
1 'polypeptide(L)'
;MSFKFSWPEFTTEFVEQAKQLLTTALNKSSKPVNIVDPIVVKDLNMGTKPPELEIMEICELAVDKFRGIFKLIYSGDAHLTLQTKVQANPMNSNKYDLSMYTRRGILAADQPLVVPMLLRLSNLKLRGIIVLVVSKQKGITLVFKNDPLEKVDVTSTFDSISSIQRFLQSEIEKRLRTMFQEDLPSIVHQLSLQKWLSSTKKKEEFPKGASEKMPITDHRPLNILPENTPYDTMSMPDLRYGTPLSTSSSELSSISPESSFYAEEGSSIGE
;
A
#
# COMPACT_ATOMS: atom_id res chain seq x y z
N MET A 1 9.84 -2.66 22.13
CA MET A 1 8.58 -3.41 22.37
C MET A 1 8.03 -3.83 21.01
N SER A 2 7.66 -5.10 20.83
CA SER A 2 7.19 -5.66 19.54
C SER A 2 5.68 -5.86 19.51
N PHE A 3 5.05 -5.61 18.36
CA PHE A 3 3.65 -5.97 18.14
C PHE A 3 3.51 -7.47 17.90
N LYS A 4 2.48 -8.08 18.48
CA LYS A 4 2.06 -9.43 18.11
C LYS A 4 1.07 -9.36 16.95
N PHE A 5 1.54 -9.72 15.77
CA PHE A 5 0.66 -9.91 14.63
C PHE A 5 -0.03 -11.28 14.70
N SER A 6 -1.35 -11.28 14.58
CA SER A 6 -2.06 -12.48 14.15
C SER A 6 -1.90 -12.55 12.64
N TRP A 7 -1.23 -13.59 12.14
CA TRP A 7 -0.97 -13.80 10.71
C TRP A 7 -1.90 -14.90 10.19
N PRO A 8 -3.16 -14.56 9.84
CA PRO A 8 -4.12 -15.56 9.37
C PRO A 8 -3.79 -16.00 7.94
N GLU A 9 -4.44 -17.07 7.51
CA GLU A 9 -4.53 -17.37 6.08
C GLU A 9 -5.28 -16.25 5.36
N PHE A 10 -4.69 -15.78 4.26
CA PHE A 10 -5.27 -14.71 3.46
C PHE A 10 -6.36 -15.28 2.55
N THR A 11 -7.52 -14.62 2.50
CA THR A 11 -8.61 -14.99 1.59
C THR A 11 -8.13 -14.97 0.14
N THR A 12 -8.60 -15.91 -0.68
CA THR A 12 -8.28 -15.99 -2.11
C THR A 12 -8.59 -14.69 -2.85
N GLU A 13 -9.73 -14.05 -2.56
CA GLU A 13 -10.12 -12.75 -3.12
C GLU A 13 -9.08 -11.65 -2.87
N PHE A 14 -8.52 -11.62 -1.65
CA PHE A 14 -7.48 -10.66 -1.29
C PHE A 14 -6.18 -10.93 -2.06
N VAL A 15 -5.80 -12.21 -2.21
CA VAL A 15 -4.60 -12.60 -2.94
C VAL A 15 -4.75 -12.25 -4.43
N GLU A 16 -5.90 -12.53 -5.05
CA GLU A 16 -6.16 -12.17 -6.45
C GLU A 16 -6.11 -10.66 -6.69
N GLN A 17 -6.70 -9.87 -5.80
CA GLN A 17 -6.62 -8.41 -5.89
C GLN A 17 -5.19 -7.92 -5.73
N ALA A 18 -4.44 -8.45 -4.76
CA ALA A 18 -3.03 -8.13 -4.59
C ALA A 18 -2.21 -8.49 -5.83
N LYS A 19 -2.48 -9.64 -6.48
CA LYS A 19 -1.85 -10.02 -7.76
C LYS A 19 -2.12 -8.98 -8.85
N GLN A 20 -3.35 -8.49 -8.98
CA GLN A 20 -3.71 -7.46 -9.96
C GLN A 20 -2.98 -6.15 -9.69
N LEU A 21 -3.01 -5.66 -8.45
CA LEU A 21 -2.36 -4.41 -8.06
C LEU A 21 -0.83 -4.48 -8.23
N LEU A 22 -0.21 -5.61 -7.86
CA LEU A 22 1.21 -5.85 -8.08
C LEU A 22 1.55 -5.90 -9.58
N THR A 23 0.71 -6.56 -10.38
CA THR A 23 0.89 -6.59 -11.84
C THR A 23 0.85 -5.18 -12.43
N THR A 24 -0.08 -4.33 -12.00
CA THR A 24 -0.14 -2.94 -12.45
C THR A 24 1.08 -2.13 -12.00
N ALA A 25 1.50 -2.26 -10.74
CA ALA A 25 2.65 -1.52 -10.21
C ALA A 25 3.97 -1.92 -10.89
N LEU A 26 4.21 -3.22 -11.10
CA LEU A 26 5.42 -3.69 -11.77
C LEU A 26 5.53 -3.18 -13.21
N ASN A 27 4.41 -3.11 -13.94
CA ASN A 27 4.37 -2.65 -15.33
C ASN A 27 4.36 -1.12 -15.49
N LYS A 28 4.06 -0.37 -14.43
CA LYS A 28 4.13 1.11 -14.44
C LYS A 28 5.59 1.59 -14.49
N SER A 29 6.51 0.81 -13.94
CA SER A 29 7.94 1.13 -13.95
C SER A 29 8.55 0.97 -15.36
N SER A 30 9.52 1.81 -15.71
CA SER A 30 10.11 1.83 -17.06
C SER A 30 10.62 0.46 -17.51
N LYS A 31 10.23 -0.01 -18.69
CA LYS A 31 10.57 -1.34 -19.18
C LYS A 31 12.08 -1.47 -19.46
N PRO A 32 12.81 -2.45 -18.90
CA PRO A 32 14.19 -2.68 -19.27
C PRO A 32 14.31 -3.20 -20.70
N VAL A 33 15.42 -2.86 -21.37
CA VAL A 33 15.66 -3.12 -22.81
C VAL A 33 15.51 -4.60 -23.19
N ASN A 34 15.79 -5.52 -22.26
CA ASN A 34 15.80 -6.95 -22.55
C ASN A 34 14.47 -7.66 -22.24
N ILE A 35 13.56 -7.01 -21.49
CA ILE A 35 12.23 -7.58 -21.19
C ILE A 35 11.27 -7.02 -22.23
N VAL A 36 10.69 -7.88 -23.07
CA VAL A 36 9.86 -7.47 -24.23
C VAL A 36 8.38 -7.47 -23.89
N ASP A 37 7.94 -8.27 -22.93
CA ASP A 37 6.53 -8.37 -22.56
C ASP A 37 6.26 -7.86 -21.14
N PRO A 38 5.02 -7.46 -20.84
CA PRO A 38 4.63 -7.08 -19.48
C PRO A 38 4.90 -8.22 -18.49
N ILE A 39 5.21 -7.85 -17.25
CA ILE A 39 5.41 -8.77 -16.15
C ILE A 39 4.03 -9.12 -15.58
N VAL A 40 3.67 -10.40 -15.60
CA VAL A 40 2.40 -10.91 -15.08
C VAL A 40 2.66 -11.68 -13.79
N VAL A 41 1.92 -11.35 -12.73
CA VAL A 41 1.98 -12.13 -11.49
C VAL A 41 1.14 -13.40 -11.65
N LYS A 42 1.80 -14.57 -11.69
CA LYS A 42 1.12 -15.87 -11.79
C LYS A 42 0.69 -16.35 -10.41
N ASP A 43 1.62 -16.32 -9.46
CA ASP A 43 1.35 -16.78 -8.11
C ASP A 43 1.95 -15.90 -7.03
N LEU A 44 1.22 -15.73 -5.93
CA LEU A 44 1.55 -14.84 -4.83
C LEU A 44 1.21 -15.54 -3.52
N ASN A 45 2.23 -15.79 -2.72
CA ASN A 45 2.10 -16.34 -1.39
C ASN A 45 2.72 -15.38 -0.37
N MET A 46 1.93 -14.99 0.63
CA MET A 46 2.33 -14.05 1.67
C MET A 46 3.19 -14.69 2.77
N GLY A 47 3.38 -16.01 2.73
CA GLY A 47 4.13 -16.77 3.73
C GLY A 47 3.33 -16.98 5.02
N THR A 48 3.94 -17.72 5.94
CA THR A 48 3.38 -18.06 7.26
C THR A 48 3.91 -17.14 8.36
N LYS A 49 5.07 -16.52 8.13
CA LYS A 49 5.74 -15.68 9.13
C LYS A 49 5.33 -14.21 9.01
N PRO A 50 4.82 -13.58 10.10
CA PRO A 50 4.52 -12.15 10.09
C PRO A 50 5.78 -11.27 10.10
N PRO A 51 5.67 -10.02 9.65
CA PRO A 51 6.69 -8.99 9.90
C PRO A 51 6.73 -8.61 11.39
N GLU A 52 7.89 -8.17 11.85
CA GLU A 52 8.07 -7.52 13.14
C GLU A 52 7.96 -6.00 12.99
N LEU A 53 7.16 -5.38 13.85
CA LEU A 53 7.11 -3.92 13.99
C LEU A 53 7.63 -3.52 15.37
N GLU A 54 8.60 -2.62 15.37
CA GLU A 54 9.14 -1.96 16.55
C GLU A 54 8.69 -0.49 16.55
N ILE A 55 8.07 -0.05 17.65
CA ILE A 55 7.66 1.35 17.82
C ILE A 55 8.92 2.19 17.97
N MET A 56 9.10 3.18 17.09
CA MET A 56 10.14 4.20 17.27
C MET A 56 9.56 5.44 17.94
N GLU A 57 8.47 5.97 17.40
CA GLU A 57 7.87 7.22 17.86
C GLU A 57 6.36 7.19 17.64
N ILE A 58 5.59 7.76 18.57
CA ILE A 58 4.15 7.99 18.41
C ILE A 58 3.97 9.48 18.25
N CYS A 59 3.53 9.92 17.07
CA CYS A 59 3.36 11.34 16.78
C CYS A 59 1.97 11.84 17.16
N GLU A 60 0.93 11.05 16.90
CA GLU A 60 -0.46 11.43 17.15
C GLU A 60 -1.26 10.21 17.58
N LEU A 61 -1.93 10.33 18.72
CA LEU A 61 -2.82 9.31 19.25
C LEU A 61 -4.15 9.99 19.59
N ALA A 62 -5.11 9.89 18.68
CA ALA A 62 -6.48 10.36 18.85
C ALA A 62 -7.46 9.20 18.68
N VAL A 63 -8.72 9.41 19.08
CA VAL A 63 -9.77 8.37 19.05
C VAL A 63 -10.02 7.83 17.64
N ASP A 64 -9.88 8.69 16.62
CA ASP A 64 -10.20 8.36 15.22
C ASP A 64 -8.98 8.34 14.29
N LYS A 65 -7.81 8.73 14.81
CA LYS A 65 -6.59 8.86 14.04
C LYS A 65 -5.39 8.47 14.88
N PHE A 66 -4.54 7.65 14.29
CA PHE A 66 -3.27 7.24 14.85
C PHE A 66 -2.16 7.49 13.84
N ARG A 67 -1.07 8.10 14.28
CA ARG A 67 0.14 8.30 13.49
C ARG A 67 1.34 7.90 14.32
N GLY A 68 2.08 6.92 13.81
CA GLY A 68 3.31 6.47 14.44
C GLY A 68 4.40 6.21 13.41
N ILE A 69 5.63 6.28 13.89
CA ILE A 69 6.83 5.88 13.17
C ILE A 69 7.28 4.54 13.73
N PHE A 70 7.45 3.57 12.85
CA PHE A 70 7.83 2.22 13.21
C PHE A 70 9.03 1.78 12.39
N LYS A 71 9.80 0.88 12.97
CA LYS A 71 10.80 0.11 12.26
C LYS A 71 10.17 -1.23 11.88
N LEU A 72 10.04 -1.48 10.58
CA LEU A 72 9.52 -2.71 10.01
C LEU A 72 10.69 -3.61 9.63
N ILE A 73 10.63 -4.86 10.09
CA ILE A 73 11.55 -5.92 9.73
C ILE A 73 10.71 -7.10 9.22
N TYR A 74 10.96 -7.55 8.00
CA TYR A 74 10.33 -8.73 7.44
C TYR A 74 11.41 -9.71 7.00
N SER A 75 11.34 -10.93 7.53
CA SER A 75 12.26 -12.04 7.25
C SER A 75 11.47 -13.34 7.09
N GLY A 76 10.40 -13.27 6.30
CA GLY A 76 9.47 -14.36 6.10
C GLY A 76 9.77 -15.27 4.91
N ASP A 77 8.81 -16.13 4.64
CA ASP A 77 8.78 -17.17 3.61
C ASP A 77 7.86 -16.81 2.42
N ALA A 78 7.51 -15.52 2.27
CA ALA A 78 6.76 -15.07 1.10
C ALA A 78 7.53 -15.36 -0.19
N HIS A 79 6.78 -15.75 -1.20
CA HIS A 79 7.30 -15.97 -2.54
C HIS A 79 6.30 -15.49 -3.59
N LEU A 80 6.86 -15.03 -4.70
CA LEU A 80 6.13 -14.43 -5.80
C LEU A 80 6.64 -15.05 -7.11
N THR A 81 5.73 -15.63 -7.88
CA THR A 81 6.02 -16.21 -9.18
C THR A 81 5.53 -15.26 -10.27
N LEU A 82 6.46 -14.77 -11.07
CA LEU A 82 6.23 -13.88 -12.19
C LEU A 82 6.43 -14.63 -13.50
N GLN A 83 5.63 -14.26 -14.50
CA GLN A 83 5.79 -14.71 -15.86
C GLN A 83 6.04 -13.50 -16.75
N THR A 84 7.05 -13.57 -17.59
CA THR A 84 7.37 -12.51 -18.55
C THR A 84 7.98 -13.12 -19.81
N LYS A 85 8.20 -12.32 -20.86
CA LYS A 85 9.01 -12.74 -22.01
C LYS A 85 10.24 -11.87 -22.11
N VAL A 86 11.38 -12.55 -22.30
CA VAL A 86 12.69 -11.93 -22.42
C VAL A 86 13.20 -12.14 -23.83
N GLN A 87 13.85 -11.12 -24.37
CA GLN A 87 14.63 -11.27 -25.59
C GLN A 87 15.99 -11.87 -25.22
N ALA A 88 16.18 -13.13 -25.57
CA ALA A 88 17.44 -13.82 -25.38
C ALA A 88 18.11 -13.96 -26.75
N ASN A 89 19.08 -13.09 -27.06
CA ASN A 89 20.00 -13.36 -28.15
C ASN A 89 21.35 -13.84 -27.57
N PRO A 90 21.61 -15.17 -27.52
CA PRO A 90 22.84 -15.71 -26.97
C PRO A 90 24.10 -15.29 -27.76
N MET A 91 23.96 -14.86 -29.01
CA MET A 91 25.08 -14.40 -29.85
C MET A 91 25.46 -12.93 -29.64
N ASN A 92 24.62 -12.16 -28.93
CA ASN A 92 24.82 -10.73 -28.71
C ASN A 92 25.36 -10.41 -27.29
N SER A 93 25.50 -11.41 -26.42
CA SER A 93 25.99 -11.20 -25.04
C SER A 93 27.49 -10.91 -24.96
N ASN A 94 28.23 -11.07 -26.05
CA ASN A 94 29.68 -10.89 -26.11
C ASN A 94 30.07 -10.03 -27.32
N LYS A 95 29.68 -8.75 -27.30
CA LYS A 95 30.14 -7.74 -28.28
C LYS A 95 31.53 -7.18 -27.96
N TYR A 96 32.13 -7.63 -26.88
CA TYR A 96 33.46 -7.21 -26.46
C TYR A 96 34.47 -8.08 -27.23
N ASP A 97 35.16 -7.45 -28.18
CA ASP A 97 36.44 -7.93 -28.73
C ASP A 97 36.44 -9.02 -29.80
N LEU A 98 35.72 -8.82 -30.91
CA LEU A 98 36.05 -9.51 -32.17
C LEU A 98 36.15 -8.49 -33.31
N SER A 99 37.36 -8.39 -33.85
CA SER A 99 37.83 -7.48 -34.89
C SER A 99 36.87 -7.37 -36.08
N MET A 100 36.70 -6.14 -36.57
CA MET A 100 35.75 -5.77 -37.64
C MET A 100 35.98 -6.45 -39.01
N TYR A 101 37.02 -7.27 -39.18
CA TYR A 101 37.48 -7.69 -40.51
C TYR A 101 37.00 -9.08 -40.99
N THR A 102 36.25 -9.85 -40.18
CA THR A 102 35.72 -11.17 -40.61
C THR A 102 34.21 -11.35 -40.36
N ARG A 103 33.41 -10.30 -40.51
CA ARG A 103 31.94 -10.42 -40.39
C ARG A 103 31.29 -10.97 -41.65
N ARG A 104 31.30 -12.29 -41.82
CA ARG A 104 30.18 -12.98 -42.50
C ARG A 104 29.06 -13.12 -41.47
N GLY A 105 28.30 -12.04 -41.28
CA GLY A 105 27.17 -12.03 -40.36
C GLY A 105 26.17 -13.09 -40.77
N ILE A 106 25.94 -14.10 -39.92
CA ILE A 106 24.82 -15.01 -40.08
C ILE A 106 23.56 -14.17 -39.86
N LEU A 107 22.95 -13.69 -40.94
CA LEU A 107 21.82 -12.75 -40.92
C LEU A 107 20.62 -13.28 -40.11
N ALA A 108 20.48 -14.60 -39.99
CA ALA A 108 19.44 -15.23 -39.19
C ALA A 108 19.67 -15.14 -37.66
N ALA A 109 20.91 -14.93 -37.19
CA ALA A 109 21.25 -14.86 -35.76
C ALA A 109 21.10 -13.45 -35.17
N ASP A 110 20.76 -12.45 -35.99
CA ASP A 110 20.50 -11.06 -35.56
C ASP A 110 19.03 -10.86 -35.13
N GLN A 111 18.14 -11.80 -35.47
CA GLN A 111 16.73 -11.70 -35.11
C GLN A 111 16.54 -11.86 -33.58
N PRO A 112 15.75 -10.98 -32.93
CA PRO A 112 15.45 -11.10 -31.51
C PRO A 112 14.62 -12.36 -31.23
N LEU A 113 15.21 -13.34 -30.54
CA LEU A 113 14.48 -14.51 -30.06
C LEU A 113 13.79 -14.17 -28.72
N VAL A 114 12.46 -14.05 -28.77
CA VAL A 114 11.63 -13.79 -27.59
C VAL A 114 11.23 -15.12 -26.98
N VAL A 115 11.67 -15.37 -25.74
CA VAL A 115 11.41 -16.63 -25.02
C VAL A 115 10.61 -16.35 -23.75
N PRO A 116 9.54 -17.12 -23.46
CA PRO A 116 8.84 -17.01 -22.19
C PRO A 116 9.75 -17.46 -21.05
N MET A 117 9.70 -16.71 -19.96
CA MET A 117 10.51 -16.94 -18.77
C MET A 117 9.63 -16.89 -17.53
N LEU A 118 9.89 -17.82 -16.62
CA LEU A 118 9.25 -17.84 -15.30
C LEU A 118 10.30 -17.45 -14.26
N LEU A 119 9.96 -16.45 -13.47
CA LEU A 119 10.78 -16.01 -12.35
C LEU A 119 10.09 -16.31 -11.05
N ARG A 120 10.87 -16.72 -10.06
CA ARG A 120 10.42 -16.91 -8.70
C ARG A 120 11.28 -16.08 -7.77
N LEU A 121 10.63 -15.15 -7.09
CA LEU A 121 11.20 -14.33 -6.04
C LEU A 121 10.95 -15.02 -4.72
N SER A 122 12.00 -15.17 -3.93
CA SER A 122 11.98 -15.88 -2.65
C SER A 122 12.88 -15.19 -1.64
N ASN A 123 12.76 -15.58 -0.36
CA ASN A 123 13.56 -15.06 0.75
C ASN A 123 13.62 -13.53 0.78
N LEU A 124 12.46 -12.90 0.59
CA LEU A 124 12.33 -11.46 0.57
C LEU A 124 12.58 -10.92 1.99
N LYS A 125 13.64 -10.13 2.15
CA LYS A 125 14.01 -9.46 3.38
C LYS A 125 13.76 -7.98 3.24
N LEU A 126 12.89 -7.45 4.09
CA LEU A 126 12.63 -6.01 4.17
C LEU A 126 13.10 -5.47 5.51
N ARG A 127 13.69 -4.29 5.45
CA ARG A 127 14.03 -3.52 6.63
C ARG A 127 13.86 -2.06 6.31
N GLY A 128 12.96 -1.38 7.00
CA GLY A 128 12.69 0.02 6.71
C GLY A 128 12.03 0.75 7.87
N ILE A 129 12.16 2.08 7.86
CA ILE A 129 11.40 2.96 8.75
C ILE A 129 10.13 3.36 8.02
N ILE A 130 8.98 3.06 8.61
CA ILE A 130 7.67 3.36 8.08
C ILE A 130 6.96 4.43 8.91
N VAL A 131 6.20 5.28 8.24
CA VAL A 131 5.16 6.11 8.85
C VAL A 131 3.85 5.40 8.60
N LEU A 132 3.21 4.95 9.68
CA LEU A 132 1.88 4.36 9.62
C LEU A 132 0.86 5.40 10.07
N VAL A 133 -0.09 5.70 9.19
CA VAL A 133 -1.25 6.54 9.47
C VAL A 133 -2.48 5.66 9.40
N VAL A 134 -3.20 5.55 10.51
CA VAL A 134 -4.48 4.84 10.58
C VAL A 134 -5.54 5.88 10.87
N SER A 135 -6.56 5.97 10.02
CA SER A 135 -7.71 6.83 10.23
C SER A 135 -8.99 6.02 10.04
N LYS A 136 -9.97 6.17 10.93
CA LYS A 136 -11.25 5.47 10.77
C LYS A 136 -12.00 5.84 9.49
N GLN A 137 -11.81 7.07 9.01
CA GLN A 137 -12.47 7.56 7.80
C GLN A 137 -11.70 7.22 6.53
N LYS A 138 -10.36 7.30 6.58
CA LYS A 138 -9.49 7.17 5.39
C LYS A 138 -8.82 5.79 5.25
N GLY A 139 -8.89 4.93 6.27
CA GLY A 139 -8.21 3.64 6.28
C GLY A 139 -6.75 3.73 6.73
N ILE A 140 -5.96 2.75 6.30
CA ILE A 140 -4.55 2.59 6.67
C ILE A 140 -3.65 3.03 5.51
N THR A 141 -2.73 3.94 5.79
CA THR A 141 -1.66 4.33 4.86
C THR A 141 -0.31 4.03 5.48
N LEU A 142 0.56 3.37 4.73
CA LEU A 142 1.93 3.08 5.12
C LEU A 142 2.88 3.72 4.13
N VAL A 143 3.83 4.52 4.60
CA VAL A 143 4.85 5.16 3.74
C VAL A 143 6.24 4.81 4.26
N PHE A 144 7.11 4.34 3.38
CA PHE A 144 8.52 4.12 3.69
C PHE A 144 9.29 5.42 3.62
N LYS A 145 10.07 5.74 4.66
CA LYS A 145 10.99 6.89 4.66
C LYS A 145 12.33 6.57 3.99
N ASN A 146 12.75 5.32 4.09
CA ASN A 146 14.03 4.81 3.59
C ASN A 146 13.77 3.67 2.61
N ASP A 147 14.82 3.24 1.92
CA ASP A 147 14.77 2.04 1.09
C ASP A 147 14.37 0.80 1.92
N PRO A 148 13.23 0.15 1.62
CA PRO A 148 12.75 -0.97 2.41
C PRO A 148 13.37 -2.31 2.05
N LEU A 149 14.01 -2.46 0.88
CA LEU A 149 14.47 -3.75 0.37
C LEU A 149 15.90 -4.03 0.80
N GLU A 150 16.10 -5.04 1.65
CA GLU A 150 17.45 -5.48 2.08
C GLU A 150 18.00 -6.59 1.18
N LYS A 151 17.17 -7.61 0.90
CA LYS A 151 17.57 -8.74 0.04
C LYS A 151 16.36 -9.37 -0.63
N VAL A 152 16.55 -9.86 -1.83
CA VAL A 152 15.60 -10.74 -2.54
C VAL A 152 16.39 -11.79 -3.30
N ASP A 153 15.98 -13.05 -3.25
CA ASP A 153 16.58 -14.11 -4.07
C ASP A 153 15.70 -14.34 -5.30
N VAL A 154 16.25 -14.05 -6.50
CA VAL A 154 15.57 -14.27 -7.78
C VAL A 154 16.08 -15.56 -8.42
N THR A 155 15.15 -16.46 -8.71
CA THR A 155 15.39 -17.70 -9.46
C THR A 155 14.62 -17.67 -10.77
N SER A 156 15.21 -18.17 -11.85
CA SER A 156 14.68 -18.10 -13.21
C SER A 156 14.92 -19.40 -13.98
N THR A 157 14.10 -19.66 -15.01
CA THR A 157 14.31 -20.79 -15.93
C THR A 157 15.64 -20.72 -16.70
N PHE A 158 16.30 -19.55 -16.74
CA PHE A 158 17.59 -19.33 -17.39
C PHE A 158 18.77 -19.14 -16.42
N ASP A 159 18.66 -19.68 -15.19
CA ASP A 159 19.71 -19.55 -14.15
C ASP A 159 21.06 -20.20 -14.52
N SER A 160 21.10 -21.03 -15.57
CA SER A 160 22.36 -21.61 -16.07
C SER A 160 23.31 -20.57 -16.67
N ILE A 161 22.81 -19.38 -17.05
CA ILE A 161 23.59 -18.32 -17.67
C ILE A 161 23.85 -17.22 -16.64
N SER A 162 25.05 -17.21 -16.05
CA SER A 162 25.40 -16.28 -14.97
C SER A 162 25.23 -14.81 -15.34
N SER A 163 25.49 -14.42 -16.59
CA SER A 163 25.30 -13.04 -17.06
C SER A 163 23.83 -12.61 -17.01
N ILE A 164 22.91 -13.50 -17.41
CA ILE A 164 21.46 -13.24 -17.39
C ILE A 164 20.97 -13.23 -15.94
N GLN A 165 21.43 -14.18 -15.13
CA GLN A 165 21.08 -14.24 -13.71
C GLN A 165 21.45 -12.94 -12.98
N ARG A 166 22.69 -12.45 -13.14
CA ARG A 166 23.16 -11.21 -12.51
C ARG A 166 22.35 -10.01 -13.00
N PHE A 167 22.12 -9.92 -14.30
CA PHE A 167 21.30 -8.85 -14.88
C PHE A 167 19.87 -8.86 -14.32
N LEU A 168 19.19 -10.00 -14.32
CA LEU A 168 17.83 -10.14 -13.82
C LEU A 168 17.75 -9.81 -12.32
N GLN A 169 18.69 -10.32 -11.53
CA GLN A 169 18.78 -10.04 -10.10
C GLN A 169 18.85 -8.53 -9.84
N SER A 170 19.78 -7.83 -10.49
CA SER A 170 19.95 -6.38 -10.32
C SER A 170 18.75 -5.58 -10.81
N GLU A 171 18.18 -5.95 -11.96
CA GLU A 171 17.05 -5.24 -12.54
C GLU A 171 15.79 -5.40 -11.67
N ILE A 172 15.49 -6.62 -11.22
CA ILE A 172 14.31 -6.91 -10.38
C ILE A 172 14.45 -6.28 -9.01
N GLU A 173 15.63 -6.31 -8.40
CA GLU A 173 15.87 -5.63 -7.14
C GLU A 173 15.60 -4.13 -7.26
N LYS A 174 16.11 -3.49 -8.33
CA LYS A 174 15.85 -2.08 -8.62
C LYS A 174 14.36 -1.80 -8.80
N ARG A 175 13.62 -2.68 -9.49
CA ARG A 175 12.17 -2.52 -9.69
C ARG A 175 11.37 -2.68 -8.42
N LEU A 176 11.67 -3.70 -7.61
CA LEU A 176 11.00 -3.90 -6.33
C LEU A 176 11.25 -2.71 -5.39
N ARG A 177 12.47 -2.17 -5.37
CA ARG A 177 12.81 -0.97 -4.59
C ARG A 177 11.91 0.21 -4.96
N THR A 178 11.79 0.54 -6.24
CA THR A 178 10.90 1.62 -6.70
C THR A 178 9.44 1.32 -6.37
N MET A 179 8.98 0.10 -6.64
CA MET A 179 7.59 -0.32 -6.39
C MET A 179 7.23 -0.24 -4.90
N PHE A 180 8.13 -0.63 -3.99
CA PHE A 180 7.90 -0.55 -2.56
C PHE A 180 7.89 0.89 -2.02
N GLN A 181 8.65 1.80 -2.63
CA GLN A 181 8.67 3.20 -2.21
C GLN A 181 7.46 3.98 -2.74
N GLU A 182 7.12 3.79 -4.01
CA GLU A 182 6.13 4.61 -4.71
C GLU A 182 4.71 4.01 -4.67
N ASP A 183 4.59 2.71 -4.96
CA ASP A 183 3.27 2.10 -5.23
C ASP A 183 2.73 1.31 -4.03
N LEU A 184 3.58 0.67 -3.21
CA LEU A 184 3.12 -0.08 -2.03
C LEU A 184 2.23 0.76 -1.09
N PRO A 185 2.55 2.03 -0.79
CA PRO A 185 1.67 2.88 0.03
C PRO A 185 0.24 2.94 -0.51
N SER A 186 0.10 3.09 -1.83
CA SER A 186 -1.19 3.14 -2.51
C SER A 186 -1.90 1.77 -2.48
N ILE A 187 -1.15 0.68 -2.67
CA ILE A 187 -1.69 -0.69 -2.64
C ILE A 187 -2.22 -1.02 -1.24
N VAL A 188 -1.46 -0.75 -0.18
CA VAL A 188 -1.87 -1.00 1.21
C VAL A 188 -3.14 -0.19 1.54
N HIS A 189 -3.20 1.06 1.10
CA HIS A 189 -4.38 1.89 1.27
C HIS A 189 -5.61 1.31 0.55
N GLN A 190 -5.48 0.94 -0.73
CA GLN A 190 -6.57 0.35 -1.51
C GLN A 190 -7.08 -0.96 -0.88
N LEU A 191 -6.17 -1.84 -0.46
CA LEU A 191 -6.50 -3.09 0.22
C LEU A 191 -7.15 -2.83 1.59
N SER A 192 -6.67 -1.83 2.32
CA SER A 192 -7.24 -1.44 3.61
C SER A 192 -8.68 -0.94 3.47
N LEU A 193 -8.97 -0.12 2.47
CA LEU A 193 -10.32 0.41 2.24
C LEU A 193 -11.32 -0.73 2.02
N GLN A 194 -10.95 -1.72 1.20
CA GLN A 194 -11.83 -2.86 0.94
C GLN A 194 -12.10 -3.66 2.21
N LYS A 195 -11.06 -4.00 2.98
CA LYS A 195 -11.24 -4.75 4.24
C LYS A 195 -12.09 -3.98 5.25
N TRP A 196 -11.92 -2.68 5.34
CA TRP A 196 -12.71 -1.83 6.23
C TRP A 196 -14.17 -1.75 5.80
N LEU A 197 -14.44 -1.54 4.50
CA LEU A 197 -15.80 -1.51 3.94
C LEU A 197 -16.51 -2.85 4.09
N SER A 198 -15.82 -3.97 3.85
CA SER A 198 -16.35 -5.32 4.05
C SER A 198 -16.67 -5.60 5.52
N SER A 199 -15.90 -5.04 6.46
CA SER A 199 -16.17 -5.16 7.90
C SER A 199 -17.37 -4.34 8.34
N THR A 200 -17.65 -3.19 7.72
CA THR A 200 -18.84 -2.39 8.02
C THR A 200 -20.11 -3.10 7.55
N LYS A 201 -20.11 -3.69 6.34
CA LYS A 201 -21.26 -4.46 5.81
C LYS A 201 -21.64 -5.64 6.71
N LYS A 202 -20.66 -6.39 7.23
CA LYS A 202 -20.91 -7.50 8.17
C LYS A 202 -21.49 -7.08 9.52
N LYS A 203 -21.35 -5.80 9.92
CA LYS A 203 -21.85 -5.31 11.22
C LYS A 203 -23.30 -4.81 11.15
N GLU A 204 -23.81 -4.52 9.96
CA GLU A 204 -25.19 -4.07 9.74
C GLU A 204 -26.20 -5.22 9.51
N GLU A 205 -25.72 -6.45 9.28
CA GLU A 205 -26.55 -7.66 9.08
C GLU A 205 -26.78 -8.50 10.36
N PHE A 206 -26.71 -7.90 11.55
CA PHE A 206 -27.27 -8.56 12.76
C PHE A 206 -28.79 -8.30 12.80
N PRO A 207 -29.65 -9.33 12.70
CA PRO A 207 -31.09 -9.13 12.67
C PRO A 207 -31.57 -8.70 14.06
N LYS A 208 -32.03 -7.44 14.17
CA LYS A 208 -32.98 -7.03 15.21
C LYS A 208 -34.30 -7.73 14.91
N GLY A 209 -34.56 -8.86 15.56
CA GLY A 209 -35.82 -9.57 15.34
C GLY A 209 -35.96 -10.86 16.14
N ALA A 210 -36.15 -10.76 17.45
CA ALA A 210 -36.76 -11.81 18.25
C ALA A 210 -37.58 -11.16 19.37
N SER A 211 -38.75 -10.64 19.02
CA SER A 211 -39.85 -10.44 19.97
C SER A 211 -40.80 -11.62 19.75
N GLU A 212 -40.59 -12.66 20.56
CA GLU A 212 -41.41 -13.87 20.53
C GLU A 212 -42.70 -13.59 21.29
N LYS A 213 -43.81 -13.60 20.54
CA LYS A 213 -45.17 -13.46 21.05
C LYS A 213 -45.58 -14.76 21.76
N MET A 214 -45.98 -14.66 23.02
CA MET A 214 -46.63 -15.76 23.76
C MET A 214 -48.02 -16.08 23.16
N PRO A 215 -48.47 -17.35 23.17
CA PRO A 215 -49.81 -17.71 22.71
C PRO A 215 -50.86 -17.45 23.80
N ILE A 216 -52.01 -16.96 23.34
CA ILE A 216 -53.23 -16.69 24.11
C ILE A 216 -53.94 -18.03 24.38
N THR A 217 -54.38 -18.26 25.62
CA THR A 217 -55.48 -19.20 25.92
C THR A 217 -56.46 -18.48 26.84
N ASP A 218 -57.73 -18.50 26.42
CA ASP A 218 -58.89 -17.90 27.07
C ASP A 218 -59.05 -18.31 28.54
N HIS A 219 -59.54 -17.39 29.39
CA HIS A 219 -60.68 -17.57 30.30
C HIS A 219 -61.02 -16.23 31.02
N ARG A 220 -62.28 -15.78 30.87
CA ARG A 220 -63.00 -14.75 31.68
C ARG A 220 -63.80 -15.49 32.80
N PRO A 221 -64.39 -14.87 33.87
CA PRO A 221 -64.70 -13.45 34.05
C PRO A 221 -64.71 -12.81 35.48
N LEU A 222 -65.00 -11.49 35.49
CA LEU A 222 -65.70 -10.63 36.48
C LEU A 222 -65.03 -10.27 37.83
N ASN A 223 -64.68 -8.98 38.00
CA ASN A 223 -65.32 -8.10 39.02
C ASN A 223 -64.85 -6.62 38.98
N ILE A 224 -65.85 -5.71 38.95
CA ILE A 224 -65.98 -4.47 39.75
C ILE A 224 -65.12 -3.22 39.38
N LEU A 225 -65.80 -2.15 38.90
CA LEU A 225 -65.43 -0.71 38.91
C LEU A 225 -65.56 -0.11 40.34
N PRO A 226 -65.28 1.19 40.64
CA PRO A 226 -64.48 2.26 39.97
C PRO A 226 -63.61 3.08 40.96
N GLU A 227 -62.92 4.15 40.50
CA GLU A 227 -62.90 5.53 41.09
C GLU A 227 -61.75 6.38 40.48
N ASN A 228 -62.06 7.52 39.84
CA ASN A 228 -61.85 8.92 40.30
C ASN A 228 -60.37 9.29 40.50
N THR A 229 -59.75 10.36 39.96
CA THR A 229 -60.15 11.74 39.57
C THR A 229 -59.02 12.41 38.75
N PRO A 230 -59.25 13.60 38.14
CA PRO A 230 -58.35 14.32 37.21
C PRO A 230 -57.69 15.60 37.81
N TYR A 231 -56.94 16.33 36.96
CA TYR A 231 -56.40 17.72 37.06
C TYR A 231 -54.95 17.91 37.55
N ASP A 232 -54.07 18.44 36.68
CA ASP A 232 -53.60 19.85 36.68
C ASP A 232 -52.51 20.04 35.61
N THR A 233 -52.79 20.78 34.52
CA THR A 233 -52.58 22.24 34.32
C THR A 233 -51.12 22.74 34.34
N MET A 234 -50.73 23.22 33.15
CA MET A 234 -49.96 24.46 32.87
C MET A 234 -48.45 24.49 33.13
N SER A 235 -47.60 24.58 32.09
CA SER A 235 -47.27 25.74 31.23
C SER A 235 -46.03 26.50 31.72
N MET A 236 -44.96 26.49 30.92
CA MET A 236 -44.12 27.69 30.76
C MET A 236 -43.36 27.67 29.42
N PRO A 237 -43.40 28.76 28.61
CA PRO A 237 -42.61 28.91 27.40
C PRO A 237 -41.39 29.85 27.54
N ASP A 238 -40.50 29.73 26.54
CA ASP A 238 -39.36 30.54 26.05
C ASP A 238 -38.93 31.86 26.72
N LEU A 239 -37.62 32.18 26.62
CA LEU A 239 -37.12 33.36 25.89
C LEU A 239 -35.58 33.45 25.82
N ARG A 240 -35.09 33.71 24.60
CA ARG A 240 -33.74 34.16 24.24
C ARG A 240 -33.59 35.68 24.39
N TYR A 241 -32.44 36.17 24.83
CA TYR A 241 -31.77 37.46 24.52
C TYR A 241 -30.28 37.25 24.89
N GLY A 242 -29.22 37.63 24.15
CA GLY A 242 -28.94 38.85 23.39
C GLY A 242 -27.80 39.63 24.10
N THR A 243 -26.59 39.58 23.52
CA THR A 243 -25.25 40.20 23.84
C THR A 243 -25.24 41.77 23.94
N PRO A 244 -24.11 42.55 24.03
CA PRO A 244 -22.64 42.32 24.24
C PRO A 244 -21.89 43.36 25.15
N LEU A 245 -20.55 43.25 25.38
CA LEU A 245 -19.47 44.26 25.09
C LEU A 245 -18.12 44.08 25.87
N SER A 246 -17.07 44.71 25.28
CA SER A 246 -15.67 45.02 25.72
C SER A 246 -14.58 44.00 25.27
N THR A 247 -13.64 44.24 24.33
CA THR A 247 -12.66 45.31 23.94
C THR A 247 -11.25 45.11 24.52
N SER A 248 -10.29 44.76 23.66
CA SER A 248 -8.91 45.32 23.51
C SER A 248 -8.12 44.41 22.56
N SER A 249 -7.90 44.76 21.28
CA SER A 249 -6.92 45.68 20.70
C SER A 249 -5.47 45.19 20.73
N SER A 250 -4.95 44.72 19.59
CA SER A 250 -3.74 45.27 18.93
C SER A 250 -3.45 44.56 17.60
N GLU A 251 -3.77 45.25 16.50
CA GLU A 251 -3.15 45.16 15.17
C GLU A 251 -1.70 45.71 15.26
N LEU A 252 -0.75 45.33 14.41
CA LEU A 252 -0.42 45.96 13.11
C LEU A 252 0.85 45.24 12.58
N SER A 253 0.84 44.61 11.39
CA SER A 253 1.05 45.16 10.03
C SER A 253 2.50 45.06 9.52
N SER A 254 2.63 44.35 8.40
CA SER A 254 3.36 44.67 7.16
C SER A 254 4.55 45.63 7.16
N ILE A 255 5.64 45.22 6.50
CA ILE A 255 6.53 46.06 5.65
C ILE A 255 7.40 45.12 4.76
N SER A 256 7.28 45.28 3.43
CA SER A 256 8.34 45.08 2.41
C SER A 256 8.97 46.48 2.13
N PRO A 257 10.04 46.73 1.32
CA PRO A 257 10.61 45.92 0.23
C PRO A 257 12.14 46.09 -0.04
N GLU A 258 12.59 45.58 -1.21
CA GLU A 258 13.75 45.92 -2.06
C GLU A 258 15.21 45.67 -1.61
N SER A 259 15.97 44.96 -2.45
CA SER A 259 17.07 45.55 -3.26
C SER A 259 17.80 44.50 -4.12
N SER A 260 18.28 45.00 -5.25
CA SER A 260 19.00 44.39 -6.37
C SER A 260 20.49 44.16 -6.09
N PHE A 261 21.12 43.21 -6.79
CA PHE A 261 22.56 43.25 -7.09
C PHE A 261 22.88 42.53 -8.42
N TYR A 262 23.80 43.13 -9.18
CA TYR A 262 24.28 42.79 -10.53
C TYR A 262 25.56 41.91 -10.49
N ALA A 263 25.98 41.46 -11.68
CA ALA A 263 27.34 41.03 -12.11
C ALA A 263 27.67 39.53 -11.96
N GLU A 264 28.43 38.85 -12.82
CA GLU A 264 29.04 39.13 -14.13
C GLU A 264 29.48 37.79 -14.76
N GLU A 265 30.03 37.88 -15.98
CA GLU A 265 30.56 36.84 -16.87
C GLU A 265 31.64 35.90 -16.28
N GLY A 266 31.83 34.76 -16.96
CA GLY A 266 32.95 33.86 -16.73
C GLY A 266 33.03 32.72 -17.75
N SER A 267 33.39 33.07 -18.99
CA SER A 267 33.87 32.13 -20.02
C SER A 267 35.18 31.47 -19.58
N SER A 268 35.31 30.15 -19.76
CA SER A 268 36.63 29.54 -19.95
C SER A 268 36.53 28.23 -20.72
N ILE A 269 36.95 28.32 -21.98
CA ILE A 269 37.43 27.24 -22.84
C ILE A 269 38.92 27.08 -22.52
N GLY A 270 39.40 25.83 -22.37
CA GLY A 270 40.82 25.55 -22.21
C GLY A 270 41.15 24.07 -22.40
N GLU A 271 41.73 23.79 -23.58
CA GLU A 271 42.59 22.67 -24.02
C GLU A 271 42.11 21.21 -23.92
#